data_AF-A0A0C9WHM3-F1
#
_entry.id   AF-A0A0C9WHM3-F1
#
_cell.length_a   1.000
_cell.length_b   1.000
_cell.length_c   1.000
_cell.angle_alpha   90.00
_cell.angle_beta   90.00
_cell.angle_gamma   90.00
#
_symmetry.space_group_name_H-M   'P 1'
#
loop_
_entity.id
_entity.type
_entity.pdbx_description
1 polymer ?
#
loop_
_entity_poly.entity_id
_entity_poly.type
_entity_poly.pdbx_seq_one_letter_code
_entity_poly.pdbx_strand_id
1 'polypeptide(L)'
;QLHLLNLFGWDETPYESLHAAVSCGVKLSFDAFVGTRAGAGGGGGGEAKLGMPMTKKKFVELELSSLHLQQNLEIPETNLVVHHVIQRAVELVGSPFL
;
A
#
# COMPACT_ATOMS: atom_id res chain seq x y z
N GLN A 1 -18.36 22.08 9.27
CA GLN A 1 -17.02 22.27 8.65
C GLN A 1 -16.69 20.99 7.88
N LEU A 2 -16.33 21.11 6.60
CA LEU A 2 -15.99 19.98 5.72
C LEU A 2 -14.48 19.96 5.49
N HIS A 3 -13.86 18.79 5.64
CA HIS A 3 -12.47 18.53 5.25
C HIS A 3 -12.51 17.61 4.04
N LEU A 4 -12.02 18.09 2.89
CA LEU A 4 -12.03 17.36 1.64
C LEU A 4 -10.64 16.78 1.38
N LEU A 5 -10.56 15.47 1.26
CA LEU A 5 -9.33 14.75 0.93
C LEU A 5 -9.49 14.17 -0.47
N ASN A 6 -8.69 14.64 -1.43
CA ASN A 6 -8.68 14.07 -2.75
C ASN A 6 -7.66 12.92 -2.79
N LEU A 7 -8.15 11.72 -3.05
CA LEU A 7 -7.41 10.46 -2.95
C LEU A 7 -7.15 9.81 -4.30
N PHE A 8 -7.58 10.40 -5.41
CA PHE A 8 -7.38 9.82 -6.74
C PHE A 8 -7.09 10.95 -7.73
N GLY A 9 -5.83 11.04 -8.17
CA GLY A 9 -5.50 11.67 -9.43
C GLY A 9 -5.93 10.76 -10.59
N TRP A 10 -6.26 11.32 -11.75
CA TRP A 10 -6.70 10.55 -12.92
C TRP A 10 -5.67 9.52 -13.44
N ASP A 11 -4.43 9.57 -12.93
CA ASP A 11 -3.30 8.75 -13.39
C ASP A 11 -2.49 8.11 -12.23
N GLU A 12 -2.89 8.33 -10.97
CA GLU A 12 -2.19 7.74 -9.82
C GLU A 12 -2.79 6.39 -9.45
N THR A 13 -1.93 5.43 -9.10
CA THR A 13 -2.40 4.18 -8.54
C THR A 13 -3.03 4.44 -7.16
N PRO A 14 -4.04 3.66 -6.74
CA PRO A 14 -4.67 3.80 -5.42
C PRO A 14 -3.67 3.80 -4.25
N TYR A 15 -2.55 3.11 -4.42
CA TYR A 15 -1.48 3.03 -3.42
C TYR A 15 -0.62 4.29 -3.38
N GLU A 16 -0.32 4.92 -4.53
CA GLU A 16 0.42 6.18 -4.59
C GLU A 16 -0.37 7.32 -3.95
N SER A 17 -1.65 7.42 -4.27
CA SER A 17 -2.49 8.45 -3.65
C SER A 17 -2.72 8.19 -2.15
N LEU A 18 -2.80 6.92 -1.72
CA LEU A 18 -2.83 6.57 -0.30
C LEU A 18 -1.52 6.96 0.40
N HIS A 19 -0.38 6.70 -0.23
CA HIS A 19 0.93 7.11 0.28
C HIS A 19 1.01 8.63 0.42
N ALA A 20 0.58 9.39 -0.59
CA ALA A 20 0.52 10.84 -0.54
C ALA A 20 -0.38 11.35 0.60
N ALA A 21 -1.58 10.76 0.79
CA ALA A 21 -2.48 11.16 1.87
C ALA A 21 -1.86 10.93 3.26
N VAL A 22 -1.17 9.80 3.47
CA VAL A 22 -0.53 9.47 4.74
C VAL A 22 0.72 10.31 4.98
N SER A 23 1.65 10.34 4.02
CA SER A 23 2.97 10.96 4.18
C SER A 23 2.90 12.48 4.09
N CYS A 24 2.11 13.04 3.17
CA CYS A 24 1.98 14.49 2.99
C CYS A 24 0.82 15.10 3.81
N GLY A 25 -0.19 14.32 4.18
CA GLY A 25 -1.31 14.82 4.99
C GLY A 25 -1.10 14.55 6.47
N VAL A 26 -1.26 13.29 6.85
CA VAL A 26 -1.40 12.88 8.24
C VAL A 26 -0.07 12.99 9.00
N LYS A 27 1.02 12.48 8.43
CA LYS A 27 2.35 12.47 9.05
C LYS A 27 2.88 13.89 9.25
N LEU A 28 2.79 14.76 8.23
CA LEU A 28 3.17 16.17 8.36
C LEU A 28 2.34 16.91 9.41
N SER A 29 1.03 16.70 9.44
CA SER A 29 0.15 17.31 10.45
C SER A 29 0.48 16.82 11.86
N PHE A 30 0.77 15.53 12.01
CA PHE A 30 1.19 14.93 13.26
C PHE A 30 2.54 15.48 13.73
N ASP A 31 3.52 15.59 12.83
CA ASP A 31 4.84 16.14 13.17
C ASP A 31 4.76 17.63 13.57
N ALA A 32 3.93 18.43 12.89
CA ALA A 32 3.68 19.81 13.29
C ALA A 32 3.02 19.90 14.67
N PHE A 33 2.04 19.03 14.95
CA PHE A 33 1.40 18.94 16.27
C PHE A 33 2.38 18.53 17.37
N VAL A 34 3.26 17.57 17.10
CA VAL A 34 4.31 17.16 18.04
C VAL A 34 5.32 18.29 18.26
N GLY A 35 5.75 18.97 17.20
CA GLY A 35 6.70 20.07 17.26
C GLY A 35 6.20 21.26 18.10
N THR A 36 4.93 21.63 17.94
CA THR A 36 4.30 22.71 18.73
C THR A 36 4.17 22.36 20.21
N ARG A 37 3.90 21.09 20.55
CA ARG A 37 3.79 20.62 21.94
C ARG A 37 5.15 20.42 22.63
N ALA A 38 6.18 20.04 21.87
CA ALA A 38 7.53 19.88 22.37
C ALA A 38 8.21 21.23 22.71
N GLY A 39 7.90 22.30 21.96
CA GLY A 39 8.47 23.64 22.18
C GLY A 39 7.86 24.42 23.36
N ALA A 40 6.65 24.07 23.80
CA ALA A 40 5.90 24.84 24.79
C ALA A 40 6.23 24.53 26.28
N GLY A 41 7.28 23.75 26.57
CA GLY A 41 7.63 23.36 27.95
C GLY A 41 6.53 22.57 28.68
N GLY A 42 5.51 22.10 27.96
CA GLY A 42 4.33 21.46 28.53
C GLY A 42 4.60 19.99 28.82
N GLY A 43 4.69 19.66 30.11
CA GLY A 43 4.73 18.30 30.62
C GLY A 43 3.51 17.47 30.21
N GLY A 44 3.55 16.88 29.01
CA GLY A 44 2.75 15.71 28.71
C GLY A 44 3.36 14.54 29.47
N GLY A 45 2.61 13.97 30.41
CA GLY A 45 3.03 12.80 31.19
C GLY A 45 3.52 11.63 30.33
N GLY A 46 4.00 10.56 30.97
CA GLY A 46 4.68 9.42 30.32
C GLY A 46 3.98 8.87 29.05
N GLU A 47 2.66 8.97 28.96
CA GLU A 47 1.87 8.60 27.77
C GLU A 47 2.14 9.48 26.54
N ALA A 48 2.32 10.78 26.66
CA ALA A 48 2.68 11.62 25.52
C ALA A 48 4.12 11.32 25.07
N LYS A 49 5.03 11.15 26.03
CA LYS A 49 6.45 10.88 25.77
C LYS A 49 6.68 9.51 25.13
N LEU A 50 5.85 8.51 25.46
CA LEU A 50 5.90 7.16 24.89
C LEU A 50 4.97 6.99 23.68
N GLY A 51 3.82 7.65 23.65
CA GLY A 51 2.82 7.55 22.59
C GLY A 51 3.27 8.19 21.28
N MET A 52 3.97 9.34 21.34
CA MET A 52 4.50 10.01 20.15
C MET A 52 5.43 9.12 19.30
N PRO A 53 6.50 8.50 19.87
CA PRO A 53 7.35 7.60 19.09
C PRO A 53 6.60 6.35 18.61
N MET A 54 5.62 5.85 19.37
CA MET A 54 4.78 4.73 18.95
C MET A 54 3.92 5.08 17.73
N THR A 55 3.32 6.27 17.69
CA THR A 55 2.56 6.73 16.52
C THR A 55 3.47 6.92 15.30
N LYS A 56 4.70 7.44 15.48
CA LYS A 56 5.69 7.52 14.38
C LYS A 56 6.02 6.14 13.81
N LYS A 57 6.20 5.15 14.69
CA LYS A 57 6.41 3.75 14.28
C LYS A 57 5.23 3.21 13.46
N LYS A 58 3.99 3.56 13.83
CA LYS A 58 2.79 3.14 13.08
C LYS A 58 2.72 3.70 11.66
N PHE A 59 3.22 4.92 11.40
CA PHE A 59 3.33 5.43 10.03
C PHE A 59 4.30 4.60 9.19
N VAL A 60 5.47 4.25 9.76
CA VAL A 60 6.46 3.43 9.06
C VAL A 60 5.94 2.01 8.79
N GLU A 61 5.28 1.39 9.78
CA GLU A 61 4.65 0.07 9.61
C GLU A 61 3.58 0.09 8.52
N LEU A 62 2.78 1.16 8.44
CA LEU A 62 1.75 1.32 7.42
C LEU A 62 2.36 1.53 6.02
N GLU A 63 3.35 2.41 5.87
CA GLU A 63 4.05 2.66 4.61
C GLU A 63 4.67 1.35 4.06
N LEU A 64 5.30 0.56 4.93
CA LEU A 64 5.87 -0.75 4.56
C LEU A 64 4.80 -1.77 4.17
N SER A 65 3.72 -1.89 4.93
CA SER A 65 2.61 -2.79 4.60
C SER A 65 1.96 -2.44 3.26
N SER A 66 1.80 -1.15 2.97
CA SER A 66 1.26 -0.67 1.70
C SER A 66 2.17 -1.03 0.52
N LEU A 67 3.49 -0.87 0.68
CA LEU A 67 4.48 -1.30 -0.31
C LEU A 67 4.41 -2.81 -0.58
N HIS A 68 4.29 -3.63 0.47
CA HIS A 68 4.12 -5.07 0.30
C HIS A 68 2.83 -5.40 -0.48
N LEU A 69 1.73 -4.69 -0.24
CA LEU A 69 0.49 -4.89 -0.99
C LEU A 69 0.62 -4.49 -2.47
N GLN A 70 1.37 -3.43 -2.80
CA GLN A 70 1.68 -3.07 -4.18
C GLN A 70 2.48 -4.15 -4.90
N GLN A 71 3.39 -4.82 -4.17
CA GLN A 71 4.24 -5.87 -4.71
C GLN A 71 3.54 -7.23 -4.76
N ASN A 72 2.53 -7.44 -3.91
CA ASN A 72 1.71 -8.66 -3.86
C ASN A 72 0.57 -8.62 -4.90
N LEU A 73 0.89 -8.19 -6.12
CA LEU A 73 0.04 -8.49 -7.26
C LEU A 73 0.09 -10.00 -7.46
N GLU A 74 -1.05 -10.65 -7.26
CA GLU A 74 -1.27 -12.07 -7.56
C GLU A 74 -0.62 -12.39 -8.90
N ILE A 75 0.18 -13.47 -8.97
CA ILE A 75 0.75 -13.94 -10.24
C ILE A 75 -0.42 -14.04 -11.22
N PRO A 76 -0.43 -13.31 -12.35
CA PRO A 76 -1.54 -13.41 -13.29
C PRO A 76 -1.59 -14.87 -13.76
N GLU A 77 -2.73 -15.55 -13.53
CA GLU A 77 -2.90 -16.91 -14.03
C GLU A 77 -2.62 -16.90 -15.54
N THR A 78 -1.59 -17.63 -15.95
CA THR A 78 -1.13 -17.66 -17.33
C THR A 78 -2.16 -18.39 -18.18
N ASN A 79 -3.08 -17.65 -18.77
CA ASN A 79 -4.05 -18.21 -19.71
C ASN A 79 -3.37 -18.40 -21.07
N LEU A 80 -2.56 -19.45 -21.19
CA LEU A 80 -1.86 -19.80 -22.43
C LEU A 80 -2.86 -20.43 -23.41
N VAL A 81 -3.40 -19.64 -24.33
CA VAL A 81 -4.26 -20.15 -25.40
C VAL A 81 -3.39 -20.94 -26.39
N VAL A 82 -3.41 -22.26 -26.27
CA VAL A 82 -2.72 -23.13 -27.23
C VAL A 82 -3.48 -23.12 -28.56
N HIS A 83 -2.79 -22.82 -29.65
CA HIS A 83 -3.38 -22.84 -30.99
C HIS A 83 -3.98 -24.22 -31.29
N HIS A 84 -5.20 -24.26 -31.85
CA HIS A 84 -5.98 -25.50 -32.05
C HIS A 84 -5.23 -26.60 -32.83
N VAL A 85 -4.27 -26.23 -33.68
CA VAL A 85 -3.43 -27.19 -34.44
C VAL A 85 -2.50 -27.95 -33.50
N ILE A 86 -1.95 -27.28 -32.50
CA ILE A 86 -1.01 -27.86 -31.52
C ILE A 86 -1.78 -28.76 -30.55
N GLN A 87 -2.98 -28.34 -30.10
CA GLN A 87 -3.86 -29.19 -29.28
C GLN A 87 -4.19 -30.52 -30.00
N ARG A 88 -4.59 -30.45 -31.27
CA ARG A 88 -4.90 -31.64 -32.07
C ARG A 88 -3.70 -32.57 -32.27
N ALA A 89 -2.51 -32.01 -32.49
CA ALA A 89 -1.29 -32.81 -32.64
C ALA A 89 -0.93 -33.56 -31.35
N VAL A 90 -1.12 -32.92 -30.19
CA VAL A 90 -0.88 -33.54 -28.88
C VAL A 90 -1.89 -34.66 -28.60
N GLU A 91 -3.16 -34.47 -28.93
CA GLU A 91 -4.20 -35.49 -28.78
C GLU A 91 -3.93 -36.75 -29.61
N LEU A 92 -3.48 -36.58 -30.86
CA LEU A 92 -3.15 -37.69 -31.76
C LEU A 92 -1.93 -38.51 -31.30
N VAL A 93 -0.97 -37.88 -30.64
CA VAL A 93 0.22 -38.57 -30.09
C VAL A 93 -0.09 -39.21 -28.74
N GLY A 94 -1.01 -38.64 -27.95
CA GLY A 94 -1.42 -39.16 -26.65
C GLY A 94 -2.42 -40.32 -26.69
N SER A 95 -3.03 -40.61 -27.85
CA SER A 95 -3.95 -41.73 -28.02
C SER A 95 -3.20 -43.08 -28.15
N PRO A 96 -3.38 -44.05 -27.24
CA PRO A 96 -2.62 -45.32 -27.21
C PRO A 96 -3.04 -46.34 -28.29
N PHE A 97 -3.70 -45.89 -29.36
CA PHE A 97 -4.24 -46.75 -30.43
C PHE A 97 -3.73 -46.40 -31.84
N LEU A 98 -2.59 -45.68 -31.92
CA LEU A 98 -1.64 -45.70 -33.04
C LEU A 98 -0.33 -46.30 -32.54
#